data_AF-A0A7K2WLH8-F1
#
_entry.id   AF-A0A7K2WLH8-F1
#
_cell.length_a   1.000
_cell.length_b   1.000
_cell.length_c   1.000
_cell.angle_alpha   90.00
_cell.angle_beta   90.00
_cell.angle_gamma   90.00
#
_symmetry.space_group_name_H-M   'P 1'
#
loop_
_entity.id
_entity.type
_entity.pdbx_description
1 polymer ?
#
loop_
_entity_poly.entity_id
_entity_poly.type
_entity_poly.pdbx_seq_one_letter_code
_entity_poly.pdbx_strand_id
1 'polypeptide(L)'
;MCDVHLLVNPDAPGGACRAEYADVLVAQVPLPPVAARARAEELVARWPGCLVAAVPEGGGGCALGARGGAGVVLPAWAAPAPALVVASVAHAWLVAGGSLGDLRSVALEGDKA
;
A
#
# COMPACT_ATOMS: atom_id res chain seq x y z
N MET A 1 20.73 2.71 4.94
CA MET A 1 20.60 1.65 3.92
C MET A 1 19.22 1.81 3.30
N CYS A 2 19.13 2.00 1.98
CA CYS A 2 17.84 2.11 1.30
C CYS A 2 17.26 0.72 1.10
N ASP A 3 16.01 0.53 1.50
CA ASP A 3 15.24 -0.67 1.24
C ASP A 3 14.87 -0.73 -0.25
N VAL A 4 15.02 -1.90 -0.88
CA VAL A 4 14.71 -2.10 -2.30
C VAL A 4 13.61 -3.15 -2.37
N HIS A 5 12.44 -2.74 -2.84
CA HIS A 5 11.26 -3.58 -2.97
C HIS A 5 10.75 -3.64 -4.40
N LEU A 6 10.23 -4.81 -4.80
CA LEU A 6 9.57 -4.98 -6.08
C LEU A 6 8.11 -4.55 -5.97
N LEU A 7 7.73 -3.53 -6.74
CA LEU A 7 6.38 -3.00 -6.82
C LEU A 7 5.69 -3.42 -8.12
N VAL A 8 4.45 -3.92 -8.02
CA VAL A 8 3.65 -4.35 -9.17
C VAL A 8 2.22 -3.83 -9.07
N ASN A 9 1.65 -3.37 -10.20
CA ASN A 9 0.20 -3.25 -10.34
C ASN A 9 -0.38 -4.62 -10.75
N PRO A 10 -1.14 -5.30 -9.87
CA PRO A 10 -1.67 -6.64 -10.16
C PRO A 10 -2.73 -6.63 -11.27
N ASP A 11 -3.39 -5.49 -11.51
CA ASP A 11 -4.49 -5.35 -12.47
C ASP A 11 -4.01 -4.96 -13.87
N ALA A 12 -2.71 -4.65 -14.04
CA ALA A 12 -2.12 -4.36 -15.34
C ALA A 12 -1.93 -5.65 -16.18
N PRO A 13 -1.84 -5.54 -17.52
CA PRO A 13 -1.48 -6.68 -18.37
C PRO A 13 -0.17 -7.36 -17.91
N GLY A 14 -0.23 -8.67 -17.67
CA GLY A 14 0.90 -9.44 -17.12
C GLY A 14 1.25 -9.10 -15.66
N GLY A 15 0.38 -8.40 -14.94
CA GLY A 15 0.54 -8.05 -13.53
C GLY A 15 0.51 -9.30 -12.63
N ALA A 16 -0.41 -10.23 -12.89
CA ALA A 16 -0.55 -11.46 -12.10
C ALA A 16 0.73 -12.33 -12.04
N CYS A 17 1.42 -12.53 -13.17
CA CYS A 17 2.67 -13.31 -13.20
C CYS A 17 3.79 -12.64 -12.39
N ARG A 18 3.77 -11.31 -12.26
CA ARG A 18 4.78 -10.56 -11.50
C ARG A 18 4.39 -10.39 -10.04
N ALA A 19 3.10 -10.41 -9.74
CA ALA A 19 2.55 -10.26 -8.39
C ALA A 19 3.02 -11.39 -7.44
N GLU A 20 3.32 -12.58 -7.97
CA GLU A 20 3.87 -13.70 -7.20
C GLU A 20 5.22 -13.37 -6.53
N TYR A 21 6.01 -12.48 -7.14
CA TYR A 21 7.35 -12.13 -6.68
C TYR A 21 7.43 -10.72 -6.06
N ALA A 22 6.33 -9.98 -6.07
CA ALA A 22 6.31 -8.59 -5.64
C ALA A 22 6.17 -8.48 -4.11
N ASP A 23 7.01 -7.65 -3.49
CA ASP A 23 6.87 -7.29 -2.08
C ASP A 23 5.71 -6.30 -1.87
N VAL A 24 5.43 -5.49 -2.91
CA VAL A 24 4.41 -4.44 -2.86
C VAL A 24 3.47 -4.54 -4.07
N LEU A 25 2.17 -4.60 -3.77
CA LEU A 25 1.11 -4.54 -4.79
C LEU A 25 0.37 -3.22 -4.73
N VAL A 26 0.20 -2.53 -5.85
CA VAL A 26 -0.51 -1.25 -5.91
C VAL A 26 -1.57 -1.28 -6.99
N ALA A 27 -2.84 -1.32 -6.58
CA ALA A 27 -3.95 -1.11 -7.50
C ALA A 27 -3.97 0.36 -7.94
N GLN A 28 -4.43 0.62 -9.17
CA GLN A 28 -4.50 1.98 -9.71
C GLN A 28 -5.92 2.56 -9.73
N VAL A 29 -6.93 1.70 -9.66
CA VAL A 29 -8.33 2.12 -9.74
C VAL A 29 -8.85 2.46 -8.34
N PRO A 30 -9.31 3.71 -8.10
CA PRO A 30 -9.92 4.06 -6.83
C PRO A 30 -11.20 3.27 -6.58
N LEU A 31 -11.37 2.80 -5.34
CA LEU A 31 -12.57 2.08 -4.90
C LEU A 31 -13.23 2.78 -3.71
N PRO A 32 -14.53 2.54 -3.45
CA PRO A 32 -15.16 2.95 -2.20
C PRO A 32 -14.43 2.39 -0.97
N PRO A 33 -14.42 3.07 0.20
CA PRO A 33 -13.58 2.71 1.34
C PRO A 33 -13.62 1.22 1.76
N VAL A 34 -14.83 0.66 1.87
CA VAL A 34 -15.01 -0.74 2.26
C VAL A 34 -14.47 -1.70 1.19
N ALA A 35 -14.68 -1.37 -0.08
CA ALA A 35 -14.17 -2.17 -1.20
C ALA A 35 -12.65 -2.05 -1.35
N ALA A 36 -12.08 -0.85 -1.12
CA ALA A 36 -10.64 -0.62 -1.14
C ALA A 36 -9.94 -1.46 -0.06
N ARG A 37 -10.49 -1.48 1.16
CA ARG A 37 -9.97 -2.30 2.26
C ARG A 37 -10.07 -3.79 1.94
N ALA A 38 -11.25 -4.26 1.54
CA ALA A 38 -11.45 -5.67 1.21
C ALA A 38 -10.51 -6.12 0.08
N ARG A 39 -10.30 -5.26 -0.93
CA ARG A 39 -9.36 -5.52 -2.03
C ARG A 39 -7.91 -5.58 -1.54
N ALA A 40 -7.49 -4.68 -0.65
CA ALA A 40 -6.14 -4.71 -0.10
C ALA A 40 -5.87 -5.99 0.71
N GLU A 41 -6.83 -6.42 1.53
CA GLU A 41 -6.77 -7.68 2.29
C GLU A 41 -6.76 -8.90 1.34
N GLU A 42 -7.59 -8.90 0.29
CA GLU A 42 -7.59 -9.95 -0.73
C GLU A 42 -6.24 -10.07 -1.44
N LEU A 43 -5.63 -8.96 -1.85
CA LEU A 43 -4.36 -8.96 -2.58
C LEU A 43 -3.23 -9.58 -1.75
N VAL A 44 -3.13 -9.24 -0.46
CA VAL A 44 -2.14 -9.84 0.44
C VAL A 44 -2.43 -11.32 0.69
N ALA A 45 -3.70 -11.69 0.87
CA ALA A 45 -4.07 -13.09 1.08
C ALA A 45 -3.80 -13.96 -0.16
N ARG A 46 -3.99 -13.40 -1.35
CA ARG A 46 -3.80 -14.10 -2.63
C ARG A 46 -2.34 -14.29 -3.01
N TRP A 47 -1.46 -13.37 -2.62
CA TRP A 47 -0.05 -13.36 -3.06
C TRP A 47 0.87 -13.43 -1.85
N PRO A 48 1.34 -14.64 -1.44
CA PRO A 48 2.14 -14.81 -0.24
C PRO A 48 3.47 -14.04 -0.23
N GLY A 49 4.01 -13.69 -1.40
CA GLY A 49 5.21 -12.84 -1.54
C GLY A 49 4.97 -11.38 -1.17
N CYS A 50 3.72 -10.91 -1.26
CA CYS A 50 3.33 -9.54 -0.98
C CYS A 50 3.38 -9.26 0.52
N LEU A 51 4.20 -8.29 0.93
CA LEU A 51 4.20 -7.75 2.29
C LEU A 51 3.14 -6.66 2.46
N VAL A 52 2.96 -5.80 1.45
CA VAL A 52 2.03 -4.67 1.48
C VAL A 52 1.21 -4.58 0.19
N ALA A 53 -0.11 -4.48 0.31
CA ALA A 53 -0.98 -4.08 -0.79
C ALA A 53 -1.59 -2.70 -0.53
N ALA A 54 -1.61 -1.84 -1.54
CA ALA A 54 -2.21 -0.52 -1.49
C ALA A 54 -3.30 -0.38 -2.56
N VAL A 55 -4.44 0.15 -2.15
CA VAL A 55 -5.58 0.41 -3.04
C VAL A 55 -6.03 1.85 -2.82
N PRO A 56 -6.05 2.70 -3.85
CA PRO A 56 -6.56 4.06 -3.72
C PRO A 56 -8.04 4.05 -3.33
N GLU A 57 -8.42 4.96 -2.45
CA GLU A 57 -9.80 5.15 -2.01
C GLU A 57 -10.38 6.39 -2.70
N GLY A 58 -11.66 6.35 -3.08
CA GLY A 58 -12.32 7.39 -3.88
C GLY A 58 -12.33 8.81 -3.28
N GLY A 59 -12.21 8.94 -1.97
CA GLY A 59 -12.07 10.20 -1.22
C GLY A 59 -10.64 10.73 -1.11
N GLY A 60 -9.67 10.15 -1.83
CA GLY A 60 -8.28 10.57 -1.82
C GLY A 60 -7.42 9.92 -0.73
N GLY A 61 -8.00 8.97 0.03
CA GLY A 61 -7.26 8.12 0.96
C GLY A 61 -6.60 6.91 0.27
N CYS A 62 -6.05 6.03 1.09
CA CYS A 62 -5.49 4.76 0.63
C CYS A 62 -5.76 3.65 1.64
N ALA A 63 -6.31 2.53 1.18
CA ALA A 63 -6.40 1.33 1.97
C ALA A 63 -5.10 0.52 1.85
N LEU A 64 -4.56 0.09 2.98
CA LEU A 64 -3.39 -0.76 3.08
C LEU A 64 -3.76 -2.13 3.66
N GLY A 65 -3.27 -3.18 3.03
CA GLY A 65 -3.21 -4.53 3.60
C GLY A 65 -1.76 -4.87 3.92
N ALA A 66 -1.53 -5.59 5.02
CA ALA A 66 -0.20 -6.10 5.38
C ALA A 66 -0.25 -7.60 5.68
N ARG A 67 0.79 -8.32 5.26
CA ARG A 67 0.90 -9.76 5.55
C ARG A 67 1.03 -9.99 7.05
N GLY A 68 0.19 -10.86 7.60
CA GLY A 68 0.18 -11.19 9.03
C GLY A 68 -0.46 -10.13 9.93
N GLY A 69 -1.11 -9.11 9.35
CA GLY A 69 -1.80 -8.05 10.09
C GLY A 69 -3.17 -7.71 9.51
N ALA A 70 -3.96 -6.94 10.25
CA ALA A 70 -5.20 -6.37 9.74
C ALA A 70 -4.92 -5.22 8.76
N GLY A 71 -5.75 -5.09 7.73
CA GLY A 71 -5.71 -3.93 6.85
C GLY A 71 -6.14 -2.65 7.58
N VAL A 72 -5.58 -1.52 7.18
CA VAL A 72 -5.93 -0.19 7.70
C VAL A 72 -6.32 0.74 6.55
N VAL A 73 -7.20 1.69 6.81
CA VAL A 73 -7.50 2.76 5.85
C VAL A 73 -6.83 4.02 6.34
N LEU A 74 -5.93 4.55 5.52
CA LEU A 74 -5.31 5.84 5.76
C LEU A 74 -6.19 6.94 5.15
N PRO A 75 -6.53 7.98 5.93
CA PRO A 75 -7.31 9.10 5.42
C PRO A 75 -6.50 9.87 4.36
N ALA A 76 -7.21 10.66 3.55
CA ALA A 76 -6.55 11.62 2.66
C ALA A 76 -5.62 12.52 3.49
N TRP A 77 -4.37 12.63 3.07
CA TRP A 77 -3.42 13.57 3.67
C TRP A 77 -3.73 15.00 3.20
N ALA A 78 -3.22 15.99 3.93
CA ALA A 78 -3.38 17.41 3.55
C ALA A 78 -2.91 17.69 2.11
N ALA A 79 -1.95 16.89 1.62
CA ALA A 79 -1.64 16.74 0.21
C ALA A 79 -1.82 15.27 -0.20
N PRO A 80 -2.66 14.95 -1.20
CA PRO A 80 -2.88 13.57 -1.63
C PRO A 80 -1.58 12.98 -2.18
N ALA A 81 -1.09 11.92 -1.54
CA ALA A 81 0.06 11.18 -2.04
C ALA A 81 -0.39 10.01 -2.93
N PRO A 82 0.36 9.70 -4.00
CA PRO A 82 0.11 8.51 -4.79
C PRO A 82 0.17 7.25 -3.92
N ALA A 83 -0.74 6.30 -4.15
CA ALA A 83 -0.79 5.03 -3.42
C ALA A 83 0.56 4.27 -3.41
N LEU A 84 1.38 4.45 -4.46
CA LEU A 84 2.73 3.87 -4.54
C LEU A 84 3.68 4.40 -3.45
N VAL A 85 3.60 5.69 -3.12
CA VAL A 85 4.45 6.33 -2.11
C VAL A 85 4.03 5.84 -0.74
N VAL A 86 2.71 5.83 -0.50
CA VAL A 86 2.12 5.30 0.73
C VAL A 86 2.53 3.84 0.96
N ALA A 87 2.43 3.01 -0.09
CA ALA A 87 2.82 1.61 -0.03
C ALA A 87 4.32 1.41 0.25
N SER A 88 5.18 2.24 -0.36
CA SER A 88 6.64 2.16 -0.17
C SER A 88 7.05 2.54 1.25
N VAL A 89 6.41 3.57 1.83
CA VAL A 89 6.62 3.97 3.22
C VAL A 89 6.14 2.88 4.19
N ALA A 90 4.96 2.32 3.92
CA ALA A 90 4.42 1.21 4.71
C ALA A 90 5.35 -0.02 4.66
N HIS A 91 5.87 -0.36 3.48
CA HIS A 91 6.84 -1.45 3.32
C HIS A 91 8.09 -1.21 4.18
N ALA A 92 8.74 -0.05 4.03
CA ALA A 92 9.94 0.28 4.80
C ALA A 92 9.68 0.24 6.32
N TRP A 93 8.51 0.69 6.78
CA TRP A 93 8.12 0.64 8.19
C TRP A 93 7.96 -0.80 8.70
N LEU A 94 7.30 -1.67 7.93
CA LEU A 94 7.13 -3.08 8.29
C LEU A 94 8.47 -3.84 8.28
N VAL A 95 9.34 -3.56 7.29
CA VAL A 95 10.70 -4.14 7.22
C VAL A 95 11.54 -3.70 8.43
N ALA A 96 11.35 -2.48 8.93
CA ALA A 96 11.98 -2.01 10.15
C ALA A 96 11.38 -2.63 11.45
N GLY A 97 10.38 -3.50 11.34
CA GLY A 97 9.74 -4.20 12.46
C GLY A 97 8.54 -3.47 13.05
N GLY A 98 8.06 -2.38 12.42
CA GLY A 98 6.85 -1.68 12.84
C GLY A 98 5.56 -2.42 12.46
N SER A 99 4.42 -1.95 12.99
CA SER A 99 3.08 -2.40 12.58
C SER A 99 2.30 -1.26 11.91
N LEU A 100 1.38 -1.57 10.99
CA LEU A 100 0.54 -0.52 10.37
C LEU A 100 -0.32 0.24 11.39
N GLY A 101 -0.73 -0.40 12.49
CA GLY A 101 -1.50 0.24 13.56
C GLY A 101 -0.70 1.27 14.36
N ASP A 102 0.63 1.14 14.39
CA ASP A 102 1.53 2.07 15.08
C ASP A 102 1.98 3.24 14.19
N LEU A 103 1.67 3.19 12.88
CA LEU A 103 2.05 4.22 11.93
C LEU A 103 1.10 5.43 12.05
N ARG A 104 1.52 6.45 12.80
CA ARG A 104 0.68 7.62 13.12
C ARG A 104 0.73 8.75 12.09
N SER A 105 1.93 9.09 11.62
CA SER A 105 2.14 10.15 10.63
C SER A 105 3.47 9.97 9.91
N VAL A 106 3.50 10.39 8.64
CA VAL A 106 4.72 10.52 7.85
C VAL A 106 4.68 11.88 7.16
N ALA A 107 5.74 12.66 7.35
CA ALA A 107 5.91 13.94 6.67
C ALA A 107 6.88 13.75 5.51
N LEU A 108 6.49 14.19 4.32
CA LEU A 108 7.41 14.34 3.21
C LEU A 108 8.05 15.72 3.36
N GLU A 109 9.37 15.77 3.57
CA GLU A 109 10.10 17.03 3.41
C GLU A 109 10.06 17.39 1.91
N GLY A 110 9.24 18.38 1.54
CA GLY A 110 9.06 18.73 0.13
C GLY A 110 8.09 19.87 -0.19
N ASP A 111 7.18 20.26 0.71
CA ASP A 111 6.36 21.46 0.52
C ASP A 111 6.90 22.60 1.39
N LYS A 112 7.92 23.31 0.88
CA LYS A 112 8.04 24.72 1.18
C LYS A 112 7.23 25.47 0.12
N ALA A 113 6.05 25.93 0.52
CA ALA A 113 5.31 26.98 -0.17
C ALA A 113 6.16 28.26 -0.30
#